data_AF-A0A1E8R8N7-F1
#
_entry.id   AF-A0A1E8R8N7-F1
#
_cell.length_a   1.000
_cell.length_b   1.000
_cell.length_c   1.000
_cell.angle_alpha   90.00
_cell.angle_beta   90.00
_cell.angle_gamma   90.00
#
_symmetry.space_group_name_H-M   'P 1'
#
loop_
_entity.id
_entity.type
_entity.pdbx_description
1 polymer ?
#
loop_
_entity_poly.entity_id
_entity_poly.type
_entity_poly.pdbx_seq_one_letter_code
_entity_poly.pdbx_strand_id
1 'polypeptide(L)'
;MKYLELSTSDEKNYIEKFYKSFETGRDFELFLNHFLKIVGFQEVVTTRYVGDNGIDLTCSKSGIDLQGIDTMNYYVQAKRYNPKNKVQAKEIRDLKGATKLDKQGNVLNNNYINVFITTSSFTKGAIKEAESNPNMPTILIDGKTLLNMCIDNGIAFSYKPIFEGDMLKEILKQCSKTNLNVKNSNDYLVERNITANDIRARILIIPQIIRNSINETDSTINVEINGKFKKLNLDKSHRYIGGVTQIYKNCGLINDDNSFVQKSLNGILKMIN
;
A
#
# COMPACT_ATOMS: atom_id res chain seq x y z
N MET A 1 1.76 -19.95 -0.41
CA MET A 1 3.18 -19.56 -0.26
C MET A 1 3.39 -19.03 1.15
N LYS A 2 4.38 -19.56 1.89
CA LYS A 2 4.77 -19.05 3.21
C LYS A 2 5.77 -17.91 3.00
N TYR A 3 5.48 -16.73 3.52
CA TYR A 3 6.41 -15.59 3.52
C TYR A 3 7.00 -15.45 4.91
N LEU A 4 8.33 -15.35 4.99
CA LEU A 4 9.02 -15.01 6.21
C LEU A 4 9.00 -13.49 6.38
N GLU A 5 8.65 -13.01 7.57
CA GLU A 5 8.81 -11.58 7.89
C GLU A 5 10.30 -11.23 7.94
N LEU A 6 10.66 -10.11 7.31
CA LEU A 6 11.98 -9.53 7.45
C LEU A 6 12.17 -9.05 8.88
N SER A 7 13.31 -9.36 9.50
CA SER A 7 13.65 -8.74 10.77
C SER A 7 13.88 -7.24 10.56
N THR A 8 13.73 -6.43 11.61
CA THR A 8 14.02 -5.00 11.56
C THR A 8 15.46 -4.71 11.11
N SER A 9 16.39 -5.63 11.39
CA SER A 9 17.79 -5.52 10.94
C SER A 9 17.92 -5.77 9.43
N ASP A 10 17.26 -6.81 8.93
CA ASP A 10 17.26 -7.15 7.50
C ASP A 10 16.59 -6.05 6.68
N GLU A 11 15.46 -5.53 7.14
CA GLU A 11 14.76 -4.43 6.49
C GLU A 11 15.67 -3.20 6.31
N LYS A 12 16.38 -2.79 7.39
CA LYS A 12 17.35 -1.68 7.32
C LYS A 12 18.49 -1.98 6.35
N ASN A 13 19.07 -3.19 6.42
CA ASN A 13 20.13 -3.61 5.52
C ASN A 13 19.68 -3.56 4.05
N TYR A 14 18.46 -4.01 3.78
CA TYR A 14 17.91 -4.09 2.42
C TYR A 14 17.55 -2.71 1.88
N ILE A 15 17.00 -1.81 2.70
CA ILE A 15 16.79 -0.41 2.32
C ILE A 15 18.13 0.27 2.00
N GLU A 16 19.18 0.05 2.80
CA GLU A 16 20.51 0.59 2.51
C GLU A 16 21.10 0.03 1.21
N LYS A 17 20.99 -1.29 0.97
CA LYS A 17 21.41 -1.90 -0.29
C LYS A 17 20.63 -1.33 -1.47
N PHE A 18 19.32 -1.23 -1.35
CA PHE A 18 18.43 -0.68 -2.36
C PHE A 18 18.83 0.76 -2.74
N TYR A 19 19.05 1.64 -1.76
CA TYR A 19 19.54 2.99 -2.02
C TYR A 19 20.90 3.02 -2.73
N LYS A 20 21.82 2.11 -2.37
CA LYS A 20 23.16 2.00 -2.94
C LYS A 20 23.18 1.41 -4.36
N SER A 21 22.14 0.66 -4.74
CA SER A 21 22.02 0.09 -6.10
C SER A 21 21.76 1.13 -7.19
N PHE A 22 21.38 2.35 -6.83
CA PHE A 22 21.22 3.47 -7.76
C PHE A 22 22.44 4.39 -7.64
N GLU A 23 23.13 4.71 -8.73
CA GLU A 23 24.26 5.65 -8.68
C GLU A 23 23.74 7.09 -8.56
N THR A 24 22.71 7.40 -9.33
CA THR A 24 22.13 8.75 -9.47
C THR A 24 20.63 8.78 -9.20
N GLY A 25 20.06 9.99 -9.11
CA GLY A 25 18.59 10.16 -9.10
C GLY A 25 17.94 9.66 -10.39
N ARG A 26 18.63 9.82 -11.52
CA ARG A 26 18.17 9.35 -12.83
C ARG A 26 18.02 7.82 -12.88
N ASP A 27 18.96 7.08 -12.30
CA ASP A 27 18.86 5.62 -12.25
C ASP A 27 17.65 5.16 -11.44
N PHE A 28 17.34 5.90 -10.36
CA PHE A 28 16.15 5.66 -9.55
C PHE A 28 14.87 5.94 -10.34
N GLU A 29 14.79 7.02 -11.11
CA GLU A 29 13.64 7.31 -11.99
C GLU A 29 13.47 6.24 -13.08
N LEU A 30 14.56 5.77 -13.69
CA LEU A 30 14.53 4.70 -14.68
C LEU A 30 14.02 3.38 -14.07
N PHE A 31 14.47 3.06 -12.87
CA PHE A 31 13.93 1.95 -12.10
C PHE A 31 12.43 2.13 -11.82
N LEU A 32 12.01 3.32 -11.38
CA LEU A 32 10.59 3.58 -11.10
C LEU A 32 9.71 3.47 -12.34
N ASN A 33 10.23 3.83 -13.52
CA ASN A 33 9.51 3.61 -14.78
C ASN A 33 9.20 2.11 -14.99
N HIS A 34 10.20 1.24 -14.77
CA HIS A 34 10.03 -0.20 -14.87
C HIS A 34 9.11 -0.76 -13.76
N PHE A 35 9.32 -0.32 -12.52
CA PHE A 35 8.54 -0.71 -11.35
C PHE A 35 7.04 -0.40 -11.53
N LEU A 36 6.69 0.82 -11.94
CA LEU A 36 5.30 1.25 -12.09
C LEU A 36 4.57 0.41 -13.16
N LYS A 37 5.26 0.02 -14.24
CA LYS A 37 4.71 -0.89 -15.26
C LYS A 37 4.36 -2.25 -14.67
N ILE A 38 5.26 -2.83 -13.85
CA ILE A 38 5.02 -4.13 -13.18
C ILE A 38 3.85 -4.03 -12.20
N VAL A 39 3.74 -2.92 -11.47
CA VAL A 39 2.63 -2.66 -10.54
C VAL A 39 1.29 -2.44 -11.26
N GLY A 40 1.30 -2.31 -12.59
CA GLY A 40 0.11 -2.24 -13.44
C GLY A 40 -0.31 -0.84 -13.84
N PHE A 41 0.58 0.16 -13.74
CA PHE A 41 0.36 1.46 -14.37
C PHE A 41 0.62 1.39 -15.87
N GLN A 42 -0.14 2.19 -16.61
CA GLN A 42 -0.07 2.33 -18.06
C GLN A 42 0.62 3.65 -18.43
N GLU A 43 1.06 3.73 -19.69
CA GLU A 43 1.66 4.93 -20.28
C GLU A 43 2.79 5.56 -19.46
N VAL A 44 3.54 4.74 -18.70
CA VAL A 44 4.57 5.22 -17.78
C VAL A 44 5.71 5.88 -18.54
N VAL A 45 5.89 7.18 -18.31
CA VAL A 45 6.85 8.03 -19.02
C VAL A 45 7.71 8.76 -18.02
N THR A 46 9.01 8.75 -18.28
CA THR A 46 9.94 9.57 -17.53
C THR A 46 10.13 10.90 -18.24
N THR A 47 10.04 11.99 -17.50
CA THR A 47 10.12 13.35 -18.04
C THR A 47 11.56 13.73 -18.40
N ARG A 48 11.75 14.88 -19.05
CA ARG A 48 13.07 15.39 -19.39
C ARG A 48 13.69 16.06 -18.17
N TYR A 49 14.99 15.87 -17.97
CA TYR A 49 15.76 16.38 -16.82
C TYR A 49 15.80 17.92 -16.67
N VAL A 50 15.47 18.69 -17.71
CA VAL A 50 15.48 20.16 -17.67
C VAL A 50 14.07 20.70 -17.88
N GLY A 51 13.59 21.50 -16.93
CA GLY A 51 12.29 22.16 -17.01
C GLY A 51 11.09 21.30 -16.60
N ASP A 52 11.31 20.22 -15.85
CA ASP A 52 10.27 19.29 -15.39
C ASP A 52 9.37 19.83 -14.27
N ASN A 53 9.68 21.01 -13.73
CA ASN A 53 8.99 21.63 -12.60
C ASN A 53 8.79 20.68 -11.40
N GLY A 54 9.68 19.70 -11.23
CA GLY A 54 9.62 18.72 -10.15
C GLY A 54 8.73 17.49 -10.40
N ILE A 55 8.27 17.25 -11.64
CA ILE A 55 7.61 15.99 -12.04
C ILE A 55 8.61 15.09 -12.76
N ASP A 56 8.97 13.97 -12.16
CA ASP A 56 9.97 13.05 -12.72
C ASP A 56 9.33 11.96 -13.60
N LEU A 57 8.11 11.53 -13.29
CA LEU A 57 7.35 10.59 -14.12
C LEU A 57 5.87 10.95 -14.22
N THR A 58 5.25 10.55 -15.33
CA THR A 58 3.79 10.52 -15.50
C THR A 58 3.33 9.11 -15.85
N CYS A 59 2.17 8.72 -15.34
CA CYS A 59 1.54 7.45 -15.70
C CYS A 59 0.02 7.53 -15.53
N SER A 60 -0.69 6.56 -16.08
CA SER A 60 -2.14 6.46 -16.02
C SER A 60 -2.57 5.10 -15.49
N LYS A 61 -3.80 5.03 -14.97
CA LYS A 61 -4.47 3.79 -14.67
C LYS A 61 -5.89 3.86 -15.21
N SER A 62 -6.18 3.02 -16.20
CA SER A 62 -7.52 2.86 -16.74
C SER A 62 -8.42 2.20 -15.69
N GLY A 63 -9.66 2.65 -15.60
CA GLY A 63 -10.67 1.95 -14.81
C GLY A 63 -11.31 0.83 -15.63
N ILE A 64 -12.63 0.75 -15.59
CA ILE A 64 -13.42 -0.27 -16.27
C ILE A 64 -13.78 0.19 -17.68
N ASP A 65 -13.87 1.50 -17.91
CA ASP A 65 -14.27 2.03 -19.21
C ASP A 65 -13.15 1.86 -20.25
N LEU A 66 -13.47 1.13 -21.32
CA LEU A 66 -12.57 0.90 -22.45
C LEU A 66 -12.33 2.19 -23.26
N GLN A 67 -13.23 3.18 -23.15
CA GLN A 67 -13.09 4.49 -23.80
C GLN A 67 -12.25 5.47 -22.97
N GLY A 68 -11.83 5.07 -21.76
CA GLY A 68 -10.88 5.82 -20.93
C GLY A 68 -11.48 6.99 -20.15
N ILE A 69 -12.81 7.10 -20.05
CA ILE A 69 -13.49 8.18 -19.30
C ILE A 69 -13.10 8.17 -17.81
N ASP A 70 -12.85 6.99 -17.25
CA ASP A 70 -12.45 6.80 -15.85
C ASP A 70 -10.94 6.66 -15.65
N THR A 71 -10.14 7.10 -16.63
CA THR A 71 -8.67 7.09 -16.52
C THR A 71 -8.20 8.05 -15.44
N MET A 72 -7.43 7.54 -14.49
CA MET A 72 -6.75 8.36 -13.48
C MET A 72 -5.31 8.63 -13.90
N ASN A 73 -4.92 9.90 -13.88
CA ASN A 73 -3.55 10.34 -14.14
C ASN A 73 -2.76 10.51 -12.85
N TYR A 74 -1.49 10.11 -12.89
CA TYR A 74 -0.57 10.15 -11.76
C TYR A 74 0.68 10.93 -12.12
N TYR A 75 1.05 11.85 -11.24
CA TYR A 75 2.26 12.66 -11.36
C TYR A 75 3.22 12.30 -10.25
N VAL A 76 4.36 11.78 -10.64
CA VAL A 76 5.31 11.16 -9.73
C VAL A 76 6.52 12.06 -9.58
N GLN A 77 6.86 12.37 -8.33
CA GLN A 77 8.17 12.90 -7.96
C GLN A 77 8.98 11.80 -7.28
N ALA A 78 10.21 11.59 -7.75
CA ALA A 78 11.15 10.58 -7.35
C ALA A 78 12.37 11.23 -6.68
N LYS A 79 12.58 10.96 -5.38
CA LYS A 79 13.77 11.43 -4.65
C LYS A 79 14.59 10.28 -4.09
N ARG A 80 15.77 10.06 -4.67
CA ARG A 80 16.77 9.12 -4.14
C ARG A 80 17.53 9.76 -2.96
N TYR A 81 16.92 9.77 -1.79
CA TYR A 81 17.55 10.25 -0.56
C TYR A 81 18.19 9.13 0.24
N ASN A 82 19.32 9.47 0.88
CA ASN A 82 19.91 8.59 1.88
C ASN A 82 18.84 8.22 2.93
N PRO A 83 18.74 6.95 3.36
CA PRO A 83 17.72 6.51 4.32
C PRO A 83 17.66 7.30 5.64
N LYS A 84 18.74 7.99 6.00
CA LYS A 84 18.83 8.85 7.19
C LYS A 84 18.34 10.29 6.93
N ASN A 85 18.24 10.71 5.68
CA ASN A 85 17.80 12.06 5.29
C ASN A 85 16.31 12.06 4.91
N LYS A 86 15.46 12.58 5.79
CA LYS A 86 14.00 12.52 5.60
C LYS A 86 13.48 13.60 4.67
N VAL A 87 12.46 13.26 3.88
CA VAL A 87 11.73 14.18 3.02
C VAL A 87 10.96 15.20 3.88
N GLN A 88 11.08 16.48 3.50
CA GLN A 88 10.53 17.61 4.24
C GLN A 88 9.18 18.06 3.67
N ALA A 89 8.39 18.75 4.49
CA ALA A 89 7.07 19.26 4.07
C ALA A 89 7.13 20.19 2.84
N LYS A 90 8.24 20.91 2.68
CA LYS A 90 8.47 21.78 1.52
C LYS A 90 8.37 21.00 0.20
N GLU A 91 8.98 19.83 0.12
CA GLU A 91 9.02 19.04 -1.11
C GLU A 91 7.63 18.57 -1.52
N ILE A 92 6.78 18.23 -0.54
CA ILE A 92 5.39 17.85 -0.79
C ILE A 92 4.56 19.06 -1.29
N ARG A 93 4.78 20.25 -0.71
CA ARG A 93 4.14 21.49 -1.22
C ARG A 93 4.59 21.83 -2.63
N ASP A 94 5.88 21.71 -2.91
CA ASP A 94 6.45 21.98 -4.22
C ASP A 94 5.82 21.04 -5.26
N LEU A 95 5.69 19.73 -4.96
CA LEU A 95 4.98 18.78 -5.82
C LEU A 95 3.52 19.17 -6.04
N LYS A 96 2.79 19.54 -4.98
CA LYS A 96 1.38 19.95 -5.09
C LYS A 96 1.23 21.20 -5.97
N GLY A 97 2.15 22.16 -5.84
CA GLY A 97 2.15 23.42 -6.59
C GLY A 97 2.70 23.32 -8.01
N ALA A 98 3.41 22.23 -8.36
CA ALA A 98 3.97 22.05 -9.69
C ALA A 98 2.87 21.99 -10.76
N THR A 99 3.04 22.77 -11.83
CA THR A 99 2.13 22.78 -12.97
C THR A 99 2.09 21.41 -13.64
N LYS A 100 0.89 20.86 -13.78
CA LYS A 100 0.66 19.54 -14.38
C LYS A 100 0.49 19.67 -15.87
N LEU A 101 1.49 19.18 -16.61
CA LEU A 101 1.54 19.24 -18.07
C LEU A 101 1.50 17.84 -18.68
N ASP A 102 0.82 17.68 -19.82
CA ASP A 102 0.96 16.48 -20.65
C ASP A 102 2.30 16.46 -21.41
N LYS A 103 2.53 15.42 -22.22
CA LYS A 103 3.75 15.30 -23.05
C LYS A 103 3.87 16.41 -24.10
N GLN A 104 2.77 17.04 -24.46
CA GLN A 104 2.66 18.09 -25.46
C GLN A 104 2.75 19.49 -24.83
N GLY A 105 2.84 19.58 -23.49
CA GLY A 105 2.96 20.84 -22.75
C GLY A 105 1.62 21.52 -22.43
N ASN A 106 0.49 20.83 -22.62
CA ASN A 106 -0.82 21.37 -22.26
C ASN A 106 -1.08 21.17 -20.76
N VAL A 107 -1.72 22.16 -20.13
CA VAL A 107 -2.17 22.04 -18.74
C VAL A 107 -3.24 20.95 -18.67
N LEU A 108 -3.00 19.94 -17.83
CA LEU A 108 -3.94 18.85 -17.64
C LEU A 108 -5.00 19.20 -16.58
N ASN A 109 -6.20 18.65 -16.79
CA ASN A 109 -7.38 18.88 -15.96
C ASN A 109 -7.16 18.43 -14.50
N ASN A 110 -7.98 18.95 -13.59
CA ASN A 110 -7.86 18.84 -12.13
C ASN A 110 -7.92 17.41 -11.55
N ASN A 111 -8.26 16.39 -12.34
CA ASN A 111 -8.44 15.03 -11.85
C ASN A 111 -7.15 14.22 -11.98
N TYR A 112 -6.25 14.39 -11.00
CA TYR A 112 -4.98 13.69 -10.94
C TYR A 112 -4.61 13.36 -9.50
N ILE A 113 -3.69 12.41 -9.35
CA ILE A 113 -3.11 12.04 -8.07
C ILE A 113 -1.61 12.35 -8.09
N ASN A 114 -1.15 13.10 -7.09
CA ASN A 114 0.29 13.26 -6.88
C ASN A 114 0.83 12.01 -6.19
N VAL A 115 2.03 11.58 -6.58
CA VAL A 115 2.74 10.46 -5.94
C VAL A 115 4.15 10.93 -5.64
N PHE A 116 4.57 10.83 -4.39
CA PHE A 116 5.95 11.08 -3.99
C PHE A 116 6.60 9.77 -3.60
N ILE A 117 7.65 9.39 -4.32
CA ILE A 117 8.39 8.14 -4.11
C ILE A 117 9.82 8.47 -3.68
N THR A 118 10.29 7.87 -2.59
CA THR A 118 11.65 8.07 -2.10
C THR A 118 12.28 6.77 -1.60
N THR A 119 13.61 6.68 -1.66
CA THR A 119 14.41 5.63 -0.99
C THR A 119 14.56 5.87 0.53
N SER A 120 14.11 7.02 1.04
CA SER A 120 14.18 7.41 2.45
C SER A 120 12.80 7.33 3.14
N SER A 121 12.58 8.13 4.18
CA SER A 121 11.31 8.25 4.90
C SER A 121 10.83 9.70 4.97
N PHE A 122 9.57 9.90 5.35
CA PHE A 122 8.96 11.23 5.46
C PHE A 122 9.03 11.77 6.89
N THR A 123 9.16 13.10 7.01
CA THR A 123 8.91 13.78 8.27
C THR A 123 7.41 13.80 8.60
N LYS A 124 7.07 13.98 9.89
CA LYS A 124 5.66 14.17 10.31
C LYS A 124 5.02 15.36 9.60
N GLY A 125 5.80 16.42 9.34
CA GLY A 125 5.35 17.59 8.59
C GLY A 125 5.01 17.25 7.13
N ALA A 126 5.83 16.44 6.46
CA ALA A 126 5.57 15.99 5.10
C ALA A 126 4.30 15.12 5.00
N ILE A 127 4.07 14.23 5.96
CA ILE A 127 2.85 13.42 6.01
C ILE A 127 1.61 14.30 6.18
N LYS A 128 1.64 15.24 7.13
CA LYS A 128 0.54 16.20 7.33
C LYS A 128 0.29 17.05 6.09
N GLU A 129 1.35 17.47 5.41
CA GLU A 129 1.25 18.25 4.18
C GLU A 129 0.60 17.42 3.06
N ALA A 130 0.90 16.13 2.93
CA ALA A 130 0.23 15.28 1.94
C ALA A 130 -1.29 15.22 2.19
N GLU A 131 -1.69 15.17 3.46
CA GLU A 131 -3.07 15.06 3.93
C GLU A 131 -3.84 16.40 3.96
N SER A 132 -3.16 17.54 3.80
CA SER A 132 -3.72 18.89 4.05
C SER A 132 -4.84 19.33 3.10
N ASN A 133 -4.84 18.86 1.85
CA ASN A 133 -5.78 19.29 0.82
C ASN A 133 -6.36 18.07 0.09
N PRO A 134 -7.62 17.69 0.37
CA PRO A 134 -8.29 16.57 -0.28
C PRO A 134 -8.46 16.73 -1.79
N ASN A 135 -8.51 17.96 -2.31
CA ASN A 135 -8.63 18.25 -3.74
C ASN A 135 -7.30 18.08 -4.50
N MET A 136 -6.20 17.89 -3.78
CA MET A 136 -4.86 17.61 -4.34
C MET A 136 -4.28 16.37 -3.66
N PRO A 137 -4.90 15.20 -3.85
CA PRO A 137 -4.49 13.98 -3.17
C PRO A 137 -3.03 13.68 -3.47
N THR A 138 -2.28 13.30 -2.43
CA THR A 138 -0.86 12.98 -2.53
C THR A 138 -0.56 11.66 -1.84
N ILE A 139 -0.15 10.68 -2.62
CA ILE A 139 0.30 9.37 -2.15
C ILE A 139 1.78 9.47 -1.80
N LEU A 140 2.15 8.95 -0.64
CA LEU A 140 3.54 8.89 -0.18
C LEU A 140 4.01 7.44 -0.18
N ILE A 141 5.11 7.16 -0.90
CA ILE A 141 5.76 5.85 -0.93
C ILE A 141 7.19 6.02 -0.43
N ASP A 142 7.44 5.56 0.79
CA ASP A 142 8.77 5.60 1.40
C ASP A 142 9.61 4.37 1.02
N GLY A 143 10.89 4.37 1.39
CA GLY A 143 11.82 3.30 1.03
C GLY A 143 11.39 1.94 1.57
N LYS A 144 10.74 1.91 2.74
CA LYS A 144 10.17 0.69 3.31
C LYS A 144 9.00 0.17 2.48
N THR A 145 8.06 1.05 2.17
CA THR A 145 6.87 0.71 1.36
C THR A 145 7.28 0.26 -0.04
N LEU A 146 8.21 0.99 -0.67
CA LEU A 146 8.73 0.66 -1.99
C LEU A 146 9.45 -0.70 -1.99
N LEU A 147 10.30 -0.97 -1.00
CA LEU A 147 10.98 -2.27 -0.86
C LEU A 147 9.97 -3.41 -0.72
N ASN A 148 8.95 -3.23 0.12
CA ASN A 148 7.89 -4.21 0.30
C ASN A 148 7.11 -4.47 -0.99
N MET A 149 6.79 -3.41 -1.75
CA MET A 149 6.17 -3.56 -3.07
C MET A 149 7.09 -4.30 -4.04
N CYS A 150 8.41 -4.10 -3.99
CA CYS A 150 9.36 -4.86 -4.80
C CYS A 150 9.34 -6.35 -4.44
N ILE A 151 9.32 -6.69 -3.16
CA ILE A 151 9.19 -8.09 -2.69
C ILE A 151 7.89 -8.71 -3.21
N ASP A 152 6.77 -7.99 -3.07
CA ASP A 152 5.45 -8.52 -3.43
C ASP A 152 5.30 -8.75 -4.94
N ASN A 153 6.00 -7.95 -5.75
CA ASN A 153 6.01 -8.08 -7.21
C ASN A 153 7.23 -8.86 -7.74
N GLY A 154 8.06 -9.44 -6.87
CA GLY A 154 9.26 -10.20 -7.26
C GLY A 154 10.35 -9.38 -7.97
N ILE A 155 10.38 -8.07 -7.76
CA ILE A 155 11.32 -7.15 -8.42
C ILE A 155 12.65 -7.16 -7.68
N ALA A 156 13.72 -7.59 -8.35
CA ALA A 156 15.07 -7.70 -7.78
C ALA A 156 15.20 -8.67 -6.58
N PHE A 157 14.29 -9.66 -6.49
CA PHE A 157 14.37 -10.75 -5.52
C PHE A 157 14.44 -12.10 -6.22
N SER A 158 15.30 -12.99 -5.72
CA SER A 158 15.38 -14.38 -6.17
C SER A 158 14.77 -15.30 -5.11
N TYR A 159 13.94 -16.25 -5.54
CA TYR A 159 13.27 -17.19 -4.65
C TYR A 159 13.69 -18.62 -5.00
N LYS A 160 14.04 -19.40 -3.98
CA LYS A 160 14.21 -20.85 -4.10
C LYS A 160 12.98 -21.53 -3.51
N PRO A 161 12.13 -22.20 -4.33
CA PRO A 161 10.99 -22.93 -3.78
C PRO A 161 11.47 -24.11 -2.94
N ILE A 162 10.85 -24.30 -1.78
CA ILE A 162 11.12 -25.43 -0.87
C ILE A 162 9.81 -26.17 -0.65
N PHE A 163 9.84 -27.50 -0.79
CA PHE A 163 8.69 -28.36 -0.51
C PHE A 163 8.71 -28.79 0.96
N GLU A 164 7.69 -28.39 1.72
CA GLU A 164 7.53 -28.74 3.13
C GLU A 164 6.37 -29.74 3.28
N GLY A 165 6.69 -31.02 3.44
CA GLY A 165 5.69 -32.09 3.53
C GLY A 165 4.75 -31.97 4.74
N ASP A 166 5.19 -31.34 5.82
CA ASP A 166 4.35 -31.14 7.01
C ASP A 166 3.27 -30.06 6.79
N MET A 167 3.54 -29.02 6.00
CA MET A 167 2.50 -28.08 5.57
C MET A 167 1.38 -28.76 4.79
N LEU A 168 1.72 -29.73 3.94
CA LEU A 168 0.71 -30.50 3.20
C LEU A 168 -0.21 -31.29 4.14
N LYS A 169 0.35 -31.90 5.18
CA LYS A 169 -0.44 -32.63 6.19
C LYS A 169 -1.38 -31.69 6.96
N GLU A 170 -0.95 -30.46 7.25
CA GLU A 170 -1.80 -29.45 7.89
C GLU A 170 -2.96 -28.99 7.01
N ILE A 171 -2.71 -28.76 5.72
CA ILE A 171 -3.76 -28.39 4.74
C ILE A 171 -4.85 -29.47 4.71
N LEU A 172 -4.47 -30.75 4.66
CA LEU A 172 -5.42 -31.88 4.65
C LEU A 172 -6.29 -31.94 5.94
N LYS A 173 -5.73 -31.56 7.10
CA LYS A 173 -6.48 -31.46 8.37
C LYS A 173 -7.44 -30.28 8.42
N GLN A 174 -7.22 -29.21 7.64
CA GLN A 174 -8.10 -28.04 7.59
C GLN A 174 -9.30 -28.26 6.66
N CYS A 175 -9.09 -28.92 5.51
CA CYS A 175 -10.16 -29.25 4.56
C CYS A 175 -11.24 -30.17 5.15
N SER A 176 -10.92 -30.92 6.19
CA SER A 176 -11.85 -31.82 6.87
C SER A 176 -12.76 -31.15 7.92
N LYS A 177 -12.59 -29.83 8.18
CA LYS A 177 -13.25 -29.12 9.30
C LYS A 177 -14.25 -28.03 8.88
N THR A 178 -14.42 -27.74 7.60
CA THR A 178 -15.19 -26.57 7.14
C THR A 178 -16.63 -26.92 6.81
N ASN A 179 -17.50 -26.86 7.82
CA ASN A 179 -18.93 -26.61 7.67
C ASN A 179 -19.29 -25.56 8.72
N LEU A 180 -19.86 -24.42 8.33
CA LEU A 180 -20.81 -23.66 9.16
C LEU A 180 -21.45 -22.47 8.40
N ASN A 181 -22.76 -22.64 8.25
CA ASN A 181 -23.88 -21.70 8.12
C ASN A 181 -23.62 -20.20 8.37
N VAL A 182 -24.13 -19.37 7.45
CA VAL A 182 -24.37 -17.94 7.63
C VAL A 182 -25.87 -17.71 7.86
N LYS A 183 -26.24 -16.98 8.92
CA LYS A 183 -27.59 -16.44 9.13
C LYS A 183 -27.59 -14.93 8.88
N ASN A 184 -28.67 -14.47 8.24
CA ASN A 184 -28.95 -13.10 7.82
C ASN A 184 -29.04 -12.10 8.99
N SER A 185 -28.51 -10.90 8.79
CA SER A 185 -28.95 -9.66 9.45
C SER A 185 -28.72 -8.46 8.51
N ASN A 186 -29.48 -7.38 8.72
CA ASN A 186 -29.53 -6.13 7.93
C ASN A 186 -28.26 -5.25 8.06
N ASP A 187 -27.07 -5.85 8.20
CA ASP A 187 -25.80 -5.13 8.33
C ASP A 187 -25.10 -5.02 6.98
N TYR A 188 -24.28 -3.99 6.78
CA TYR A 188 -23.45 -3.88 5.58
C TYR A 188 -22.42 -5.01 5.56
N LEU A 189 -22.65 -6.00 4.69
CA LEU A 189 -21.70 -7.06 4.41
C LEU A 189 -20.65 -6.52 3.43
N VAL A 190 -19.48 -6.13 3.95
CA VAL A 190 -18.36 -5.73 3.09
C VAL A 190 -17.35 -6.87 3.05
N GLU A 191 -17.33 -7.56 1.92
CA GLU A 191 -16.28 -8.54 1.62
C GLU A 191 -15.04 -7.82 1.09
N ARG A 192 -13.90 -8.10 1.71
CA ARG A 192 -12.62 -7.56 1.26
C ARG A 192 -11.55 -8.64 1.30
N ASN A 193 -10.78 -8.72 0.22
CA ASN A 193 -9.53 -9.45 0.20
C ASN A 193 -8.48 -8.74 1.05
N ILE A 194 -7.98 -9.42 2.08
CA ILE A 194 -6.82 -8.97 2.86
C ILE A 194 -5.57 -9.20 2.01
N THR A 195 -4.81 -8.14 1.75
CA THR A 195 -3.57 -8.21 0.95
C THR A 195 -2.38 -8.65 1.80
N ALA A 196 -1.30 -9.12 1.16
CA ALA A 196 -0.05 -9.43 1.85
C ALA A 196 0.51 -8.21 2.61
N ASN A 197 0.35 -7.01 2.05
CA ASN A 197 0.77 -5.76 2.68
C ASN A 197 -0.05 -5.43 3.94
N ASP A 198 -1.36 -5.69 3.94
CA ASP A 198 -2.22 -5.52 5.13
C ASP A 198 -1.73 -6.40 6.29
N ILE A 199 -1.41 -7.66 5.98
CA ILE A 199 -0.91 -8.64 6.96
C ILE A 199 0.44 -8.18 7.53
N ARG A 200 1.40 -7.82 6.65
CA ARG A 200 2.75 -7.38 7.03
C ARG A 200 2.73 -6.08 7.83
N ALA A 201 1.91 -5.12 7.44
CA ALA A 201 1.74 -3.86 8.16
C ALA A 201 0.96 -4.04 9.48
N ARG A 202 0.32 -5.20 9.68
CA ARG A 202 -0.53 -5.51 10.84
C ARG A 202 -1.68 -4.52 10.98
N ILE A 203 -2.24 -4.15 9.83
CA ILE A 203 -3.35 -3.20 9.70
C ILE A 203 -4.50 -3.85 8.94
N LEU A 204 -5.72 -3.46 9.27
CA LEU A 204 -6.91 -3.82 8.51
C LEU A 204 -7.54 -2.56 7.92
N ILE A 205 -7.41 -2.38 6.59
CA ILE A 205 -7.93 -1.19 5.90
C ILE A 205 -9.46 -1.17 5.97
N ILE A 206 -10.01 -0.02 6.35
CA ILE A 206 -11.45 0.21 6.50
C ILE A 206 -12.04 0.53 5.13
N PRO A 207 -13.05 -0.22 4.66
CA PRO A 207 -13.81 0.13 3.45
C PRO A 207 -14.45 1.52 3.55
N GLN A 208 -14.52 2.22 2.42
CA GLN A 208 -14.99 3.62 2.38
C GLN A 208 -16.40 3.79 2.96
N ILE A 209 -17.31 2.84 2.70
CA ILE A 209 -18.69 2.91 3.20
C ILE A 209 -18.75 2.94 4.73
N ILE A 210 -17.83 2.23 5.40
CA ILE A 210 -17.75 2.22 6.85
C ILE A 210 -16.97 3.42 7.36
N ARG A 211 -15.93 3.84 6.64
CA ARG A 211 -15.20 5.08 6.97
C ARG A 211 -16.15 6.29 7.03
N ASN A 212 -17.09 6.38 6.10
CA ASN A 212 -18.06 7.48 6.04
C ASN A 212 -19.07 7.48 7.20
N SER A 213 -19.21 6.36 7.94
CA SER A 213 -20.12 6.25 9.08
C SER A 213 -19.43 6.44 10.43
N ILE A 214 -18.10 6.65 10.46
CA ILE A 214 -17.31 6.87 11.69
C ILE A 214 -17.22 8.37 11.96
N ASN A 215 -17.39 8.78 13.22
CA ASN A 215 -17.22 10.19 13.58
C ASN A 215 -15.73 10.55 13.60
N GLU A 216 -15.38 11.76 13.16
CA GLU A 216 -13.98 12.23 13.09
C GLU A 216 -13.22 12.16 14.43
N THR A 217 -13.95 12.20 15.56
CA THR A 217 -13.38 12.14 16.91
C THR A 217 -13.15 10.72 17.42
N ASP A 218 -13.67 9.69 16.75
CA ASP A 218 -13.62 8.32 17.24
C ASP A 218 -12.18 7.78 17.19
N SER A 219 -11.71 7.24 18.30
CA SER A 219 -10.37 6.62 18.38
C SER A 219 -10.42 5.08 18.29
N THR A 220 -11.62 4.51 18.34
CA THR A 220 -11.84 3.06 18.35
C THR A 220 -13.13 2.70 17.62
N ILE A 221 -13.20 1.48 17.10
CA ILE A 221 -14.40 0.93 16.47
C ILE A 221 -14.71 -0.46 17.01
N ASN A 222 -16.00 -0.78 17.13
CA ASN A 222 -16.46 -2.13 17.43
C ASN A 222 -16.63 -2.92 16.13
N VAL A 223 -16.01 -4.09 16.07
CA VAL A 223 -16.04 -4.95 14.89
C VAL A 223 -16.40 -6.37 15.29
N GLU A 224 -17.22 -7.05 14.51
CA GLU A 224 -17.47 -8.47 14.65
C GLU A 224 -16.59 -9.24 13.67
N ILE A 225 -15.73 -10.12 14.20
CA ILE A 225 -14.85 -10.97 13.40
C ILE A 225 -15.08 -12.42 13.82
N ASN A 226 -15.51 -13.26 12.89
CA ASN A 226 -15.84 -14.67 13.12
C ASN A 226 -16.81 -14.88 14.30
N GLY A 227 -17.87 -14.07 14.39
CA GLY A 227 -18.87 -14.17 15.46
C GLY A 227 -18.44 -13.57 16.80
N LYS A 228 -17.28 -12.90 16.87
CA LYS A 228 -16.75 -12.30 18.10
C LYS A 228 -16.59 -10.79 17.94
N PHE A 229 -17.25 -10.04 18.82
CA PHE A 229 -17.08 -8.61 18.93
C PHE A 229 -15.72 -8.24 19.55
N LYS A 230 -15.04 -7.28 18.93
CA LYS A 230 -13.81 -6.70 19.43
C LYS A 230 -13.84 -5.19 19.24
N LYS A 231 -13.41 -4.47 20.27
CA LYS A 231 -13.09 -3.05 20.18
C LYS A 231 -11.65 -2.90 19.72
N LEU A 232 -11.44 -2.24 18.58
CA LEU A 232 -10.12 -2.08 17.97
C LEU A 232 -9.77 -0.60 17.75
N ASN A 233 -8.47 -0.31 17.72
CA ASN A 233 -7.98 1.06 17.59
C ASN A 233 -8.04 1.51 16.14
N LEU A 234 -8.61 2.70 15.93
CA LEU A 234 -8.57 3.37 14.64
C LEU A 234 -7.23 4.11 14.48
N ASP A 235 -6.68 4.09 13.28
CA ASP A 235 -5.66 5.08 12.94
C ASP A 235 -6.24 6.50 12.95
N LYS A 236 -5.40 7.51 13.18
CA LYS A 236 -5.82 8.92 13.22
C LYS A 236 -6.50 9.38 11.94
N SER A 237 -6.13 8.81 10.80
CA SER A 237 -6.76 9.11 9.52
C SER A 237 -8.01 8.27 9.25
N HIS A 238 -8.43 7.38 10.15
CA HIS A 238 -9.51 6.39 10.00
C HIS A 238 -9.40 5.53 8.73
N ARG A 239 -8.20 5.38 8.17
CA ARG A 239 -7.97 4.56 6.96
C ARG A 239 -7.88 3.08 7.27
N TYR A 240 -7.42 2.75 8.47
CA TYR A 240 -7.20 1.37 8.89
C TYR A 240 -7.36 1.19 10.39
N ILE A 241 -7.53 -0.07 10.79
CA ILE A 241 -7.59 -0.53 12.17
C ILE A 241 -6.24 -1.16 12.53
N GLY A 242 -5.67 -0.75 13.67
CA GLY A 242 -4.45 -1.33 14.23
C GLY A 242 -4.73 -2.42 15.27
N GLY A 243 -3.69 -3.14 15.69
CA GLY A 243 -3.81 -4.17 16.74
C GLY A 243 -4.45 -5.48 16.27
N VAL A 244 -4.44 -5.74 14.95
CA VAL A 244 -5.10 -6.91 14.35
C VAL A 244 -4.23 -8.16 14.29
N THR A 245 -3.01 -8.15 14.86
CA THR A 245 -2.11 -9.32 14.86
C THR A 245 -2.79 -10.60 15.36
N GLN A 246 -3.47 -10.55 16.51
CA GLN A 246 -4.12 -11.75 17.06
C GLN A 246 -5.30 -12.21 16.20
N ILE A 247 -5.96 -11.28 15.51
CA ILE A 247 -7.01 -11.62 14.55
C ILE A 247 -6.40 -12.40 13.38
N TYR A 248 -5.30 -11.90 12.82
CA TYR A 248 -4.60 -12.57 11.73
C TYR A 248 -4.04 -13.93 12.14
N LYS A 249 -3.56 -14.09 13.37
CA LYS A 249 -3.19 -15.40 13.92
C LYS A 249 -4.37 -16.36 13.98
N ASN A 250 -5.49 -15.92 14.55
CA ASN A 250 -6.69 -16.75 14.66
C ASN A 250 -7.28 -17.16 13.29
N CYS A 251 -7.10 -16.33 12.26
CA CYS A 251 -7.52 -16.63 10.88
C CYS A 251 -6.48 -17.46 10.11
N GLY A 252 -5.35 -17.83 10.71
CA GLY A 252 -4.27 -18.58 10.04
C GLY A 252 -3.55 -17.77 8.94
N LEU A 253 -3.63 -16.43 9.01
CA LEU A 253 -2.91 -15.52 8.12
C LEU A 253 -1.50 -15.25 8.62
N ILE A 254 -1.30 -15.21 9.94
CA ILE A 254 0.01 -15.14 10.60
C ILE A 254 0.18 -16.41 11.44
N ASN A 255 1.31 -17.10 11.29
CA ASN A 255 1.68 -18.26 12.08
C ASN A 255 2.32 -17.82 13.41
N ASP A 256 2.50 -18.76 14.35
CA ASP A 256 3.09 -18.45 15.65
C ASP A 256 4.55 -17.97 15.57
N ASP A 257 5.27 -18.39 14.53
CA ASP A 257 6.63 -17.93 14.17
C ASP A 257 6.64 -16.55 13.46
N ASN A 258 5.51 -15.85 13.40
CA ASN A 258 5.27 -14.61 12.66
C ASN A 258 5.47 -14.69 11.13
N SER A 259 5.70 -15.88 10.56
CA SER A 259 5.55 -16.03 9.12
C SER A 259 4.08 -15.87 8.72
N PHE A 260 3.79 -15.46 7.49
CA PHE A 260 2.42 -15.29 7.02
C PHE A 260 2.17 -16.02 5.72
N VAL A 261 0.91 -16.39 5.49
CA VAL A 261 0.47 -17.07 4.27
C VAL A 261 -0.45 -16.12 3.52
N GLN A 262 -0.14 -15.86 2.25
CA GLN A 262 -1.09 -15.18 1.37
C GLN A 262 -2.24 -16.15 1.07
N LYS A 263 -3.29 -16.08 1.88
CA LYS A 263 -4.62 -16.62 1.56
C LYS A 263 -5.52 -15.42 1.30
N SER A 264 -6.26 -15.43 0.20
CA SER A 264 -7.42 -14.54 0.07
C SER A 264 -8.42 -14.93 1.15
N LEU A 265 -8.46 -14.18 2.24
CA LEU A 265 -9.57 -14.28 3.16
C LEU A 265 -10.72 -13.51 2.51
N ASN A 266 -11.80 -14.21 2.13
CA ASN A 266 -13.11 -13.59 2.01
C ASN A 266 -13.57 -13.28 3.44
N GLY A 267 -12.95 -12.27 4.03
CA GLY A 267 -13.27 -11.82 5.38
C GLY A 267 -14.58 -11.07 5.31
N ILE A 268 -15.66 -11.70 5.76
CA ILE A 268 -16.87 -11.00 6.15
C ILE A 268 -16.49 -10.13 7.35
N LEU A 269 -16.17 -8.86 7.09
CA LEU A 269 -16.05 -7.86 8.12
C LEU A 269 -17.42 -7.29 8.35
N LYS A 270 -18.05 -7.78 9.41
CA LYS A 270 -19.33 -7.28 9.86
C LYS A 270 -19.05 -6.21 10.90
N MET A 271 -19.18 -4.96 10.49
CA MET A 271 -19.00 -3.82 11.39
C MET A 271 -20.39 -3.35 11.79
N ILE A 272 -20.68 -3.47 13.08
CA ILE A 272 -21.99 -3.23 13.65
C ILE A 272 -21.96 -1.80 14.22
N ASN A 273 -22.91 -0.98 13.77
CA ASN A 273 -23.21 0.31 14.40
C ASN A 273 -23.85 0.08 15.77
#